data_AF-A0A8C9CJR5-F1
#
_entry.id   AF-A0A8C9CJR5-F1
#
_cell.length_a   1.000
_cell.length_b   1.000
_cell.length_c   1.000
_cell.angle_alpha   90.00
_cell.angle_beta   90.00
_cell.angle_gamma   90.00
#
_symmetry.space_group_name_H-M   'P 1'
#
loop_
_entity.id
_entity.type
_entity.pdbx_description
1 polymer ?
#
loop_
_entity_poly.entity_id
_entity_poly.type
_entity_poly.pdbx_seq_one_letter_code
_entity_poly.pdbx_strand_id
1 'polypeptide(L)' 'MNLVSCFVEGKDEQGRLLRRTLMRYANLGNVLILRSVSAAVYKRFPSPQHLVKAVW' A
#
# COMPACT_ATOMS: atom_id res chain seq x y z
N MET A 1 5.10 -2.81 -11.35
CA MET A 1 3.76 -3.13 -10.81
C MET A 1 2.82 -3.77 -11.86
N ASN A 2 3.37 -4.48 -12.85
CA ASN A 2 2.55 -5.00 -13.97
C ASN A 2 2.01 -6.41 -13.69
N LEU A 3 2.71 -7.20 -12.87
CA LEU A 3 2.35 -8.61 -12.60
C LEU A 3 0.97 -8.75 -11.96
N VAL A 4 0.64 -7.91 -10.97
CA VAL A 4 -0.68 -7.94 -10.32
C VAL A 4 -1.80 -7.59 -11.31
N SER A 5 -1.54 -6.72 -12.29
CA SER A 5 -2.53 -6.39 -13.32
C SER A 5 -2.72 -7.50 -14.35
N CYS A 6 -1.67 -8.25 -14.66
CA CYS A 6 -1.68 -9.26 -15.72
C CYS A 6 -2.11 -10.65 -15.22
N PHE A 7 -1.75 -11.02 -13.99
CA PHE A 7 -1.91 -12.39 -13.47
C PHE A 7 -3.02 -12.54 -12.45
N VAL A 8 -3.56 -11.45 -11.90
CA VAL A 8 -4.72 -11.52 -11.01
C VAL A 8 -5.99 -11.37 -11.84
N GLU A 9 -6.59 -12.52 -12.14
CA GLU A 9 -7.81 -12.65 -12.92
C GLU A 9 -9.05 -12.12 -12.16
N GLY A 10 -10.21 -12.14 -12.82
CA GLY A 10 -11.47 -11.63 -12.29
C GLY A 10 -11.77 -10.19 -12.74
N LYS A 11 -12.80 -10.04 -13.58
CA LYS A 11 -13.33 -8.74 -14.04
C LYS A 11 -14.46 -8.21 -13.14
N ASP A 12 -14.84 -9.00 -12.16
CA ASP A 12 -15.86 -8.69 -11.18
C ASP A 12 -15.32 -7.79 -10.06
N GLU A 13 -16.22 -7.44 -9.13
CA GLU A 13 -15.86 -6.59 -8.00
C GLU A 13 -14.77 -7.24 -7.14
N GLN A 14 -14.83 -8.56 -6.93
CA GLN A 14 -13.85 -9.26 -6.12
C GLN A 14 -12.46 -9.22 -6.75
N GLY A 15 -12.31 -9.48 -8.04
CA GLY A 15 -11.03 -9.36 -8.73
C GLY A 15 -10.47 -7.93 -8.67
N ARG A 16 -11.34 -6.92 -8.79
CA ARG A 16 -10.97 -5.50 -8.63
C ARG A 16 -10.46 -5.21 -7.20
N LEU A 17 -11.18 -5.69 -6.20
CA LEU A 17 -10.84 -5.48 -4.78
C LEU A 17 -9.53 -6.19 -4.41
N LEU A 18 -9.31 -7.40 -4.94
CA LEU A 18 -8.09 -8.17 -4.74
C LEU A 18 -6.86 -7.45 -5.32
N ARG A 19 -6.92 -7.03 -6.60
CA ARG A 19 -5.83 -6.27 -7.23
C ARG A 19 -5.50 -5.00 -6.45
N ARG A 20 -6.52 -4.22 -6.04
CA ARG A 20 -6.31 -2.99 -5.25
C ARG A 20 -5.70 -3.29 -3.88
N THR A 21 -6.10 -4.38 -3.24
CA THR A 21 -5.59 -4.74 -1.90
C THR A 21 -4.14 -5.19 -1.95
N LEU A 22 -3.76 -6.03 -2.93
CA LEU A 22 -2.37 -6.44 -3.15
C LEU A 22 -1.45 -5.22 -3.36
N MET A 23 -1.90 -4.28 -4.19
CA MET A 23 -1.15 -3.06 -4.49
C MET A 23 -1.03 -2.14 -3.27
N ARG A 24 -2.08 -2.03 -2.45
CA ARG A 24 -2.04 -1.30 -1.18
C ARG A 24 -1.04 -1.91 -0.20
N TYR A 25 -0.96 -3.24 -0.10
CA TYR A 25 0.03 -3.90 0.76
C TYR A 25 1.46 -3.69 0.29
N ALA A 26 1.73 -3.74 -1.02
CA ALA A 26 3.06 -3.41 -1.56
C ALA A 26 3.46 -1.96 -1.22
N ASN A 27 2.53 -1.01 -1.41
CA ASN A 27 2.76 0.40 -1.07
C ASN A 27 2.97 0.60 0.44
N LEU A 28 2.18 -0.07 1.28
CA LEU A 28 2.34 -0.02 2.73
C LEU A 28 3.72 -0.52 3.16
N GLY A 29 4.17 -1.66 2.62
CA GLY A 29 5.52 -2.18 2.88
C GLY A 29 6.62 -1.17 2.52
N ASN A 30 6.51 -0.51 1.37
CA ASN A 30 7.45 0.53 0.97
C ASN A 30 7.45 1.73 1.94
N VAL A 31 6.26 2.20 2.34
CA VAL A 31 6.14 3.30 3.32
C VAL A 31 6.73 2.90 4.68
N LEU A 32 6.53 1.67 5.15
CA LEU A 32 7.09 1.18 6.40
C LEU A 32 8.62 1.18 6.37
N ILE A 33 9.24 0.68 5.29
CA ILE A 33 10.70 0.70 5.13
C ILE A 33 11.20 2.14 5.06
N LEU A 34 10.59 2.99 4.23
CA LEU A 34 10.97 4.39 4.08
C LEU A 34 10.83 5.18 5.38
N ARG A 35 9.80 4.90 6.20
CA ARG A 35 9.63 5.51 7.52
C ARG A 35 10.79 5.18 8.46
N SER A 36 11.38 3.99 8.35
CA SER A 36 12.51 3.54 9.18
C SER A 36 13.84 4.18 8.81
N VAL A 37 14.02 4.58 7.54
CA VAL A 37 15.31 5.07 7.02
C VAL A 37 15.32 6.55 6.63
N SER A 38 14.15 7.16 6.40
CA SER A 38 14.01 8.56 5.97
C SER A 38 13.35 9.42 7.04
N ALA A 39 14.09 10.40 7.55
CA ALA A 39 13.59 11.35 8.54
C ALA A 39 12.38 12.17 8.02
N ALA A 40 12.32 12.46 6.72
CA ALA A 40 11.19 13.16 6.12
C ALA A 40 9.91 12.32 6.17
N VAL A 41 10.02 11.02 5.87
CA VAL A 41 8.89 10.08 5.92
C VAL A 41 8.49 9.79 7.37
N TYR A 42 9.46 9.66 8.28
CA TYR A 42 9.19 9.55 9.71
C TYR A 42 8.41 10.76 10.25
N LYS A 43 8.81 11.99 9.90
CA LYS A 43 8.09 13.21 10.29
C LYS A 43 6.66 13.28 9.72
N ARG A 44 6.46 12.77 8.50
CA ARG A 44 5.13 12.71 7.87
C ARG A 44 4.22 11.65 8.48
N PHE A 45 4.78 10.53 8.92
CA PHE A 45 4.05 9.43 9.54
C PHE A 45 4.63 9.06 10.91
N PRO A 46 4.52 9.91 11.95
CA PRO A 46 5.21 9.67 13.23
C PRO A 46 4.69 8.48 14.02
N SER A 47 3.48 7.99 13.75
CA SER A 47 2.92 6.81 14.40
C SER A 47 2.14 5.93 13.42
N PRO A 48 1.88 4.65 13.74
CA PRO A 48 1.05 3.77 12.92
C PRO A 48 -0.34 4.33 12.64
N GLN A 49 -0.92 5.11 13.57
CA GLN A 49 -2.23 5.75 13.36
C GLN A 49 -2.21 6.77 12.22
N HIS A 50 -1.07 7.42 11.95
CA HIS A 50 -0.94 8.31 10.79
C HIS A 50 -0.95 7.55 9.47
N LEU A 51 -0.47 6.31 9.46
CA LEU A 51 -0.53 5.44 8.28
C LEU A 51 -1.98 5.00 8.01
N VAL A 52 -2.71 4.60 9.06
CA VAL A 52 -4.12 4.22 8.94
C VAL A 52 -4.95 5.41 8.44
N LYS A 53 -4.81 6.59 9.05
CA LYS A 53 -5.51 7.82 8.65
C LYS A 53 -5.16 8.34 7.25
N ALA A 54 -4.04 7.93 6.67
CA ALA A 54 -3.68 8.34 5.31
C ALA A 54 -4.33 7.47 4.22
N VAL A 55 -4.89 6.31 4.61
CA VAL A 55 -5.53 5.34 3.71
C VAL A 55 -7.06 5.48 3.71
N TRP A 56 -7.61 6.10 4.76
CA TRP A 56 -9.03 6.44 4.92
C TRP A 56 -9.25 7.93 4.69
#